data_AF-A0A1J3FDY9-F1
#
_entry.id   AF-A0A1J3FDY9-F1
#
_cell.length_a   1.000
_cell.length_b   1.000
_cell.length_c   1.000
_cell.angle_alpha   90.00
_cell.angle_beta   90.00
_cell.angle_gamma   90.00
#
_symmetry.space_group_name_H-M   'P 1'
#
loop_
_entity.id
_entity.type
_entity.pdbx_description
1 polymer ?
#
loop_
_entity_poly.entity_id
_entity_poly.type
_entity_poly.pdbx_seq_one_letter_code
_entity_poly.pdbx_strand_id
1 'polypeptide(L)'
;MCAAPMVLNMLTNYPNRKQLKSPVRVMTAGAPPPATVISKAEKLGFDVGHGYGMTETGGLVVSCAWKPEWDHLEPNERAKMKSRQGIRTAVFVEADVRDPRTGESVKHDGVTVGEIVFRE
;
A
#
# COMPACT_ATOMS: atom_id res chain seq x y z
N MET A 1 10.00 -2.20 10.54
CA MET A 1 11.02 -2.27 9.47
C MET A 1 10.44 -1.63 8.21
N CYS A 2 11.26 -1.12 7.30
CA CYS A 2 10.81 -0.58 6.00
C CYS A 2 11.61 -1.23 4.86
N ALA A 3 10.95 -1.52 3.73
CA ALA A 3 11.62 -2.08 2.56
C ALA A 3 10.86 -1.74 1.27
N ALA A 4 11.57 -1.41 0.20
CA ALA A 4 10.96 -1.27 -1.11
C ALA A 4 10.33 -2.59 -1.58
N PRO A 5 9.26 -2.58 -2.39
CA PRO A 5 8.61 -3.80 -2.86
C PRO A 5 9.58 -4.77 -3.54
N MET A 6 10.58 -4.24 -4.24
CA MET A 6 11.61 -5.07 -4.88
C MET A 6 12.44 -5.86 -3.87
N VAL A 7 12.78 -5.28 -2.72
CA VAL A 7 13.52 -6.01 -1.67
C VAL A 7 12.69 -7.18 -1.13
N LEU A 8 11.39 -6.97 -0.89
CA LEU A 8 10.49 -8.05 -0.50
C LEU A 8 10.39 -9.13 -1.58
N ASN A 9 10.35 -8.75 -2.86
CA ASN A 9 10.37 -9.70 -3.96
C ASN A 9 11.68 -10.52 -4.02
N MET A 10 12.84 -9.90 -3.76
CA MET A 10 14.11 -10.63 -3.67
C MET A 10 14.10 -11.63 -2.52
N LEU A 11 13.68 -11.21 -1.32
CA LEU A 11 13.61 -12.08 -0.14
C LEU A 11 12.66 -13.26 -0.36
N THR A 12 11.52 -13.01 -1.01
CA THR A 12 10.51 -14.05 -1.26
C THR A 12 10.89 -15.05 -2.34
N ASN A 13 11.72 -14.67 -3.30
CA ASN A 13 12.20 -15.57 -4.35
C ASN A 13 13.58 -16.17 -4.04
N TYR A 14 14.19 -15.83 -2.91
CA TYR A 14 15.48 -16.42 -2.51
C TYR A 14 15.34 -17.95 -2.33
N PRO A 15 16.20 -18.77 -2.97
CA PRO A 15 16.06 -20.24 -2.96
C PRO A 15 16.12 -20.84 -1.55
N ASN A 16 17.03 -20.35 -0.70
CA ASN A 16 17.25 -20.85 0.66
C ASN A 16 16.54 -20.01 1.73
N ARG A 17 15.43 -19.35 1.37
CA ARG A 17 14.65 -18.55 2.32
C ARG A 17 14.11 -19.45 3.44
N LYS A 18 14.13 -18.92 4.65
CA LYS A 18 13.59 -19.59 5.83
C LYS A 18 12.35 -18.83 6.31
N GLN A 19 11.43 -19.55 6.92
CA GLN A 19 10.32 -18.93 7.64
C GLN A 19 10.88 -18.05 8.76
N LEU A 20 10.29 -16.87 8.96
CA LEU A 20 10.62 -16.03 10.09
C LEU A 20 10.20 -16.72 11.40
N LYS A 21 11.07 -16.67 12.41
CA LYS A 21 10.81 -17.27 13.73
C LYS A 21 9.71 -16.55 14.50
N SER A 22 9.47 -15.28 14.17
CA SER A 22 8.45 -14.42 14.76
C SER A 22 7.91 -13.47 13.68
N PRO A 23 6.65 -13.01 13.78
CA PRO A 23 6.10 -12.03 12.86
C PRO A 23 6.95 -10.75 12.82
N VAL A 24 7.25 -10.25 11.61
CA VAL A 24 7.96 -8.98 11.42
C VAL A 24 7.09 -8.01 10.65
N ARG A 25 6.75 -6.87 11.28
CA ARG A 25 6.02 -5.80 10.60
C ARG A 25 6.93 -5.01 9.67
N VAL A 26 6.53 -4.92 8.41
CA VAL A 26 7.26 -4.19 7.37
C VAL A 26 6.33 -3.22 6.64
N MET A 27 6.77 -1.97 6.51
CA MET A 27 6.12 -0.98 5.65
C MET A 27 6.82 -0.96 4.28
N THR A 28 6.03 -1.01 3.20
CA THR A 28 6.53 -0.89 1.82
C THR A 28 5.88 0.31 1.13
N ALA A 29 6.65 1.02 0.31
CA ALA A 29 6.24 2.25 -0.36
C ALA A 29 7.15 2.56 -1.56
N GLY A 30 6.91 3.69 -2.22
CA GLY A 30 7.71 4.21 -3.34
C GLY A 30 7.31 3.63 -4.71
N ALA A 31 6.96 2.35 -4.76
CA ALA A 31 6.35 1.71 -5.92
C ALA A 31 5.12 0.90 -5.48
N PRO A 32 4.10 0.72 -6.35
CA PRO A 32 2.94 -0.11 -6.03
C PRO A 32 3.40 -1.58 -5.89
N PRO A 33 3.25 -2.21 -4.70
CA PRO A 33 3.64 -3.59 -4.49
C PRO A 33 2.65 -4.53 -5.19
N PRO A 34 3.11 -5.47 -6.04
CA PRO A 34 2.23 -6.50 -6.58
C PRO A 34 1.61 -7.34 -5.45
N ALA A 35 0.31 -7.63 -5.55
CA ALA A 35 -0.39 -8.47 -4.56
C ALA A 35 0.28 -9.83 -4.36
N THR A 36 0.91 -10.38 -5.40
CA THR A 36 1.68 -11.63 -5.33
C THR A 36 2.92 -11.51 -4.44
N VAL A 37 3.61 -10.36 -4.44
CA VAL A 37 4.75 -10.08 -3.55
C VAL A 37 4.28 -9.98 -2.11
N ILE A 38 3.16 -9.29 -1.85
CA ILE A 38 2.55 -9.21 -0.52
C ILE A 38 2.19 -10.61 -0.01
N SER A 39 1.46 -11.40 -0.80
CA SER A 39 1.06 -12.77 -0.44
C SER A 39 2.26 -13.67 -0.13
N LYS A 40 3.31 -13.63 -0.96
CA LYS A 40 4.54 -14.39 -0.71
C LYS A 40 5.27 -13.92 0.55
N ALA A 41 5.34 -12.61 0.80
CA ALA A 41 5.99 -12.06 1.99
C ALA A 41 5.22 -12.44 3.27
N GLU A 42 3.89 -12.36 3.27
CA GLU A 42 3.06 -12.80 4.39
C GLU A 42 3.25 -14.29 4.68
N LYS A 43 3.34 -15.13 3.64
CA LYS A 43 3.63 -16.56 3.81
C LYS A 43 4.97 -16.82 4.48
N LEU A 44 5.95 -15.93 4.38
CA LEU A 44 7.24 -16.03 5.10
C LEU A 44 7.17 -15.55 6.55
N GLY A 45 6.08 -14.91 6.96
CA GLY A 45 5.89 -14.36 8.31
C GLY A 45 6.01 -12.85 8.41
N PHE A 46 6.04 -12.12 7.29
CA PHE A 46 5.97 -10.65 7.33
C PHE A 46 4.52 -10.18 7.53
N ASP A 47 4.32 -9.16 8.35
CA ASP A 47 3.08 -8.38 8.37
C ASP A 47 3.30 -7.13 7.51
N VAL A 48 2.79 -7.17 6.27
CA VAL A 48 3.05 -6.14 5.26
C VAL A 48 2.00 -5.02 5.36
N GLY A 49 2.47 -3.81 5.63
CA GLY A 49 1.75 -2.55 5.39
C GLY A 49 2.25 -1.88 4.11
N HIS A 50 1.36 -1.14 3.45
CA HIS A 50 1.67 -0.39 2.24
C HIS A 50 1.32 1.08 2.42
N GLY A 51 2.20 1.97 1.95
CA GLY A 51 1.96 3.40 1.92
C GLY A 51 2.41 4.03 0.61
N TYR A 52 1.85 5.21 0.35
CA TYR A 52 2.21 6.09 -0.76
C TYR A 52 2.62 7.45 -0.22
N GLY A 53 3.61 8.05 -0.88
CA GLY A 53 4.24 9.30 -0.50
C GLY A 53 5.20 9.75 -1.57
N MET A 54 5.55 11.03 -1.53
CA MET A 54 6.51 11.66 -2.43
C MET A 54 7.52 12.45 -1.59
N THR A 55 8.63 12.85 -2.20
CA THR A 55 9.62 13.69 -1.51
C THR A 55 9.02 15.06 -1.21
N GLU A 56 8.22 15.57 -2.14
CA GLU A 56 7.49 16.84 -2.13
C GLU A 56 6.47 16.93 -1.00
N THR A 57 6.00 15.79 -0.49
CA THR A 57 5.01 15.70 0.60
C THR A 57 5.65 15.34 1.93
N GLY A 58 6.98 15.41 2.04
CA GLY A 58 7.69 15.12 3.29
C GLY A 58 7.55 13.67 3.79
N GLY A 59 7.16 12.72 2.93
CA GLY A 59 6.98 11.32 3.28
C GLY A 59 5.60 10.74 2.94
N LEU A 60 5.12 9.81 3.77
CA LEU A 60 3.89 9.05 3.52
C LEU A 60 2.63 9.88 3.77
N VAL A 61 1.84 10.05 2.71
CA VAL A 61 0.58 10.82 2.70
C VAL A 61 -0.65 9.93 2.73
N VAL A 62 -0.52 8.70 2.23
CA VAL A 62 -1.60 7.70 2.19
C VAL A 62 -1.06 6.38 2.71
N SER A 63 -1.89 5.66 3.46
CA SER A 63 -1.57 4.31 3.94
C SER A 63 -2.74 3.37 3.71
N CYS A 64 -2.43 2.13 3.32
CA CYS A 64 -3.40 1.05 3.20
C CYS A 64 -3.72 0.51 4.60
N ALA A 65 -4.54 1.27 5.32
CA ALA A 65 -5.00 0.92 6.65
C ALA A 65 -5.81 -0.38 6.60
N TRP A 66 -5.50 -1.28 7.54
CA TRP A 66 -6.25 -2.51 7.73
C TRP A 66 -7.72 -2.19 8.03
N LYS A 67 -8.63 -2.95 7.42
CA LYS A 67 -10.06 -2.86 7.73
C LYS A 67 -10.56 -4.21 8.26
N PRO A 68 -11.38 -4.23 9.32
CA PRO A 68 -11.86 -5.49 9.92
C PRO A 68 -12.59 -6.40 8.93
N GLU A 69 -13.24 -5.85 7.90
CA GLU A 69 -13.94 -6.68 6.90
C GLU A 69 -12.98 -7.58 6.10
N TRP A 70 -11.67 -7.27 6.11
CA TRP A 70 -10.65 -8.05 5.42
C TRP A 70 -10.20 -9.29 6.22
N ASP A 71 -10.59 -9.42 7.49
CA ASP A 71 -10.30 -10.60 8.32
C ASP A 71 -10.98 -11.85 7.75
N HIS A 72 -12.07 -11.68 7.00
CA HIS A 72 -12.84 -12.76 6.38
C HIS A 72 -12.46 -13.03 4.92
N LEU A 73 -11.48 -12.30 4.37
CA LEU A 73 -11.04 -12.50 2.99
C LEU A 73 -10.00 -13.60 2.88
N GLU A 74 -10.11 -14.39 1.81
CA GLU A 74 -9.08 -15.34 1.42
C GLU A 74 -7.72 -14.64 1.24
N PRO A 75 -6.57 -15.30 1.54
CA PRO A 75 -5.27 -14.64 1.55
C PRO A 75 -4.91 -13.88 0.27
N ASN A 76 -5.31 -14.38 -0.90
CA ASN A 76 -5.05 -13.71 -2.18
C ASN A 76 -5.92 -12.45 -2.36
N GLU A 77 -7.19 -12.50 -1.95
CA GLU A 77 -8.07 -11.32 -1.99
C GLU A 77 -7.62 -10.27 -0.98
N ARG A 78 -7.24 -10.70 0.24
CA ARG A 78 -6.62 -9.83 1.24
C ARG A 78 -5.35 -9.15 0.70
N ALA A 79 -4.48 -9.89 0.01
CA ALA A 79 -3.28 -9.32 -0.61
C ALA A 79 -3.60 -8.30 -1.71
N LYS A 80 -4.66 -8.53 -2.52
CA LYS A 80 -5.16 -7.53 -3.49
C LYS A 80 -5.62 -6.27 -2.78
N MET A 81 -6.39 -6.39 -1.69
CA MET A 81 -6.83 -5.23 -0.90
C MET A 81 -5.65 -4.45 -0.32
N LYS A 82 -4.68 -5.15 0.30
CA LYS A 82 -3.45 -4.56 0.83
C LYS A 82 -2.56 -3.88 -0.23
N SER A 83 -2.66 -4.27 -1.50
CA SER A 83 -1.87 -3.65 -2.59
C SER A 83 -2.35 -2.27 -3.03
N ARG A 84 -3.57 -1.86 -2.63
CA ARG A 84 -4.10 -0.50 -2.90
C ARG A 84 -3.32 0.55 -2.12
N GLN A 85 -3.29 1.79 -2.62
CA GLN A 85 -2.58 2.91 -1.99
C GLN A 85 -3.13 3.20 -0.59
N GLY A 86 -4.46 3.21 -0.44
CA GLY A 86 -5.14 3.30 0.84
C GLY A 86 -5.90 4.60 1.07
N ILE A 87 -5.92 5.05 2.31
CA ILE A 87 -6.57 6.30 2.76
C ILE A 87 -5.52 7.31 3.23
N ARG A 88 -5.84 8.60 3.23
CA ARG A 88 -4.91 9.62 3.74
C ARG A 88 -4.48 9.32 5.17
N THR A 89 -3.25 9.64 5.51
CA THR A 89 -2.77 9.61 6.88
C THR A 89 -3.38 10.76 7.68
N ALA A 90 -3.26 10.71 9.01
CA ALA A 90 -3.78 11.74 9.89
C ALA A 90 -3.07 13.11 9.73
N VAL A 91 -1.91 13.14 9.08
CA VAL A 91 -1.06 14.32 8.91
C VAL A 91 -1.64 15.34 7.93
N PHE A 92 -2.37 14.88 6.91
CA PHE A 92 -2.93 15.74 5.86
C PHE A 92 -4.40 16.04 6.14
N VAL A 93 -4.89 17.23 5.83
CA VAL A 93 -6.30 17.61 6.01
C VAL A 93 -7.17 16.97 4.93
N GLU A 94 -6.70 16.97 3.68
CA GLU A 94 -7.46 16.51 2.52
C GLU A 94 -6.59 15.71 1.55
N ALA A 95 -7.21 14.70 0.92
CA ALA A 95 -6.69 14.00 -0.24
C ALA A 95 -7.85 13.82 -1.22
N ASP A 96 -7.64 14.21 -2.47
CA ASP A 96 -8.68 14.26 -3.51
C ASP A 96 -8.12 13.78 -4.86
N VAL A 97 -9.01 13.42 -5.77
CA VAL A 97 -8.69 13.13 -7.17
C VAL A 97 -9.46 14.12 -8.03
N ARG A 98 -8.77 14.96 -8.79
CA ARG A 98 -9.37 16.08 -9.53
C ARG A 98 -9.16 15.96 -11.03
N ASP A 99 -10.10 16.45 -11.81
CA ASP A 99 -9.92 16.59 -13.25
C ASP A 99 -8.89 17.71 -13.51
N PRO A 100 -7.78 17.44 -14.23
CA PRO A 100 -6.69 18.40 -14.40
C PRO A 100 -7.04 19.59 -15.29
N ARG A 101 -8.16 19.54 -16.03
CA ARG A 101 -8.62 20.63 -16.90
C ARG A 101 -9.58 21.58 -16.17
N THR A 102 -10.44 21.03 -15.32
CA THR A 102 -11.48 21.81 -14.61
C THR A 102 -11.11 22.16 -13.18
N GLY A 103 -10.25 21.35 -12.55
CA GLY A 103 -9.90 21.46 -11.13
C GLY A 103 -10.99 20.95 -10.18
N GLU A 104 -12.08 20.37 -10.69
CA GLU A 104 -13.17 19.80 -9.90
C GLU A 104 -12.86 18.36 -9.48
N SER A 105 -13.40 17.92 -8.33
CA SER A 105 -13.28 16.54 -7.85
C SER A 105 -13.96 15.58 -8.81
N VAL A 106 -13.29 14.47 -9.13
CA VAL A 106 -13.88 13.40 -9.94
C VAL A 106 -14.87 12.59 -9.12
N LYS A 107 -15.69 11.78 -9.79
CA LYS A 107 -16.61 10.86 -9.11
C LYS A 107 -15.83 9.77 -8.36
N HIS A 108 -16.16 9.55 -7.07
CA HIS A 108 -15.53 8.54 -6.22
C HIS A 108 -16.05 7.12 -6.47
N ASP A 109 -16.01 6.65 -7.72
CA ASP A 109 -16.50 5.33 -8.12
C ASP A 109 -15.42 4.27 -8.32
N GLY A 110 -14.15 4.64 -8.07
CA GLY A 110 -13.00 3.74 -8.21
C GLY A 110 -12.63 3.42 -9.66
N VAL A 111 -13.25 4.07 -10.63
CA VAL A 111 -12.95 3.92 -12.07
C VAL A 111 -12.60 5.24 -12.74
N THR A 112 -13.18 6.35 -12.30
CA THR A 112 -12.90 7.68 -12.85
C THR A 112 -11.48 8.11 -12.50
N VAL A 113 -10.69 8.48 -13.51
CA VAL A 113 -9.26 8.84 -13.36
C VAL A 113 -9.11 10.36 -13.30
N GLY A 114 -8.21 10.83 -12.45
CA GLY A 114 -7.81 12.24 -12.34
C GLY A 114 -6.43 12.38 -11.68
N GLU A 115 -6.04 13.62 -11.39
CA GLU A 115 -4.81 13.97 -10.68
C GLU A 115 -4.99 13.91 -9.17
N ILE A 116 -4.01 13.34 -8.45
CA ILE A 116 -4.05 13.24 -6.99
C ILE A 116 -3.59 14.57 -6.38
N VAL A 117 -4.42 15.16 -5.52
CA VAL A 117 -4.14 16.43 -4.84
C VAL A 117 -4.20 16.24 -3.33
N PHE A 118 -3.27 16.85 -2.61
CA PHE A 118 -3.22 16.84 -1.14
C PHE A 118 -3.29 18.26 -0.59
N ARG A 119 -3.91 18.41 0.60
CA ARG A 119 -3.86 19.64 1.40
C ARG A 119 -3.35 19.32 2.80
N GLU A 120 -2.25 19.96 3.19
CA GLU A 120 -1.70 19.95 4.55
C GLU A 120 -2.48 20.86 5.50
#